data_AF-A0A9N7PHP5-F1
#
_entry.id   AF-A0A9N7PHP5-F1
#
_cell.length_a   1.000
_cell.length_b   1.000
_cell.length_c   1.000
_cell.angle_alpha   90.00
_cell.angle_beta   90.00
_cell.angle_gamma   90.00
#
_symmetry.space_group_name_H-M   'P 1'
#
loop_
_entity.id
_entity.type
_entity.pdbx_description
1 polymer ?
#
loop_
_entity_poly.entity_id
_entity_poly.type
_entity_poly.pdbx_seq_one_letter_code
_entity_poly.pdbx_strand_id
1 'polypeptide(L)'
;MSKIRFSKNEIDKLSKNKYVLKVSDKAITYTNEFKIHFIAEYSKGKTSKVIFEEAGFDVDVLGVRRIDCAGTRWRKAYKENGVLGLDDTRRNNSGRPRQRKITKDEIIAKQNAEIEYLMAEVELLKKLELHERQVKKGKLVAAQAFMLIKSIVNKLHLNNVIKQLCNVAGVSRSGYYNYLKSKKLGQSMSRRRNCWDNAPQESFFGHMKDEINYKSCSSLEELQLMIDDYIDYYNNERCQWNLKKLTPVKYRNQLLAS
;
A
#
# COMPACT_ATOMS: atom_id res chain seq x y z
N MET A 1 -5.80 18.83 -14.19
CA MET A 1 -5.31 20.08 -13.55
C MET A 1 -6.44 21.10 -13.48
N SER A 2 -6.60 21.80 -12.35
CA SER A 2 -7.61 22.86 -12.21
C SER A 2 -7.29 24.04 -13.14
N LYS A 3 -8.29 24.52 -13.90
CA LYS A 3 -8.18 25.66 -14.81
C LYS A 3 -8.22 27.03 -14.10
N ILE A 4 -8.39 27.04 -12.78
CA ILE A 4 -8.50 28.26 -11.96
C ILE A 4 -7.14 28.97 -11.93
N ARG A 5 -7.15 30.27 -12.21
CA ARG A 5 -5.98 31.15 -12.10
C ARG A 5 -6.19 32.13 -10.96
N PHE A 6 -5.13 32.41 -10.21
CA PHE A 6 -5.20 33.33 -9.09
C PHE A 6 -4.99 34.77 -9.55
N SER A 7 -5.84 35.68 -9.06
CA SER A 7 -5.64 37.11 -9.22
C SER A 7 -4.46 37.61 -8.38
N LYS A 8 -3.92 38.80 -8.67
CA LYS A 8 -2.81 39.38 -7.88
C LYS A 8 -3.17 39.51 -6.39
N ASN A 9 -4.42 39.86 -6.08
CA ASN A 9 -4.89 39.99 -4.70
C ASN A 9 -5.01 38.63 -3.99
N GLU A 10 -5.45 37.58 -4.70
CA GLU A 10 -5.49 36.22 -4.16
C GLU A 10 -4.09 35.65 -3.91
N ILE A 11 -3.13 35.95 -4.80
CA ILE A 11 -1.72 35.56 -4.62
C ILE A 11 -1.17 36.20 -3.35
N ASP A 12 -1.41 37.49 -3.12
CA ASP A 12 -0.96 38.19 -1.91
C ASP A 12 -1.57 37.57 -0.64
N LYS A 13 -2.88 37.31 -0.64
CA LYS A 13 -3.57 36.64 0.47
C LYS A 13 -3.02 35.24 0.74
N LEU A 14 -2.83 34.42 -0.30
CA LEU A 14 -2.32 33.06 -0.15
C LEU A 14 -0.86 33.03 0.28
N SER A 15 -0.05 34.01 -0.13
CA SER A 15 1.36 34.10 0.25
C SER A 15 1.59 34.36 1.74
N LYS A 16 0.60 34.93 2.44
CA LYS A 16 0.66 35.21 3.88
C LYS A 16 0.37 33.99 4.75
N ASN A 17 -0.16 32.90 4.18
CA ASN A 17 -0.46 31.69 4.95
C ASN A 17 0.83 30.89 5.26
N LYS A 18 1.02 30.52 6.53
CA LYS A 18 2.16 29.71 7.02
C LYS A 18 2.41 28.44 6.20
N TYR A 19 1.35 27.80 5.71
CA TYR A 19 1.40 26.52 5.01
C TYR A 19 1.73 26.61 3.53
N VAL A 20 2.04 27.82 3.04
CA VAL A 20 2.35 28.09 1.64
C VAL A 20 3.82 28.42 1.47
N LEU A 21 4.49 27.67 0.60
CA LEU A 21 5.90 27.87 0.27
C LEU A 21 6.08 28.86 -0.90
N LYS A 22 5.25 28.73 -1.94
CA LYS A 22 5.31 29.58 -3.14
C LYS A 22 3.96 29.58 -3.86
N VAL A 23 3.53 30.74 -4.33
CA VAL A 23 2.33 30.90 -5.15
C VAL A 23 2.69 31.57 -6.48
N SER A 24 2.03 31.15 -7.54
CA SER A 24 2.07 31.72 -8.89
C SER A 24 0.64 31.86 -9.41
N ASP A 25 0.44 32.52 -10.55
CA ASP A 25 -0.88 32.67 -11.17
C ASP A 25 -1.59 31.33 -11.44
N LYS A 26 -0.84 30.26 -11.67
CA LYS A 26 -1.36 28.92 -12.04
C LYS A 26 -1.24 27.87 -10.95
N ALA A 27 -0.29 28.01 -10.03
CA ALA A 27 0.10 26.95 -9.12
C ALA A 27 0.43 27.46 -7.72
N ILE A 28 0.14 26.62 -6.73
CA ILE A 28 0.48 26.80 -5.33
C ILE A 28 1.34 25.63 -4.86
N THR A 29 2.41 25.95 -4.13
CA THR A 29 3.33 25.00 -3.54
C THR A 29 3.19 25.09 -2.04
N TYR A 30 2.97 23.96 -1.39
CA TYR A 30 2.73 23.87 0.05
C TYR A 30 3.99 23.45 0.78
N THR A 31 4.10 23.86 2.04
CA THR A 31 5.21 23.45 2.91
C THR A 31 5.13 21.96 3.23
N ASN A 32 6.27 21.35 3.56
CA ASN A 32 6.28 19.94 3.95
C ASN A 32 5.57 19.72 5.29
N GLU A 33 5.65 20.69 6.21
CA GLU A 33 4.87 20.70 7.45
C GLU A 33 3.38 20.52 7.19
N PHE A 34 2.84 21.27 6.22
CA PHE A 34 1.43 21.17 5.87
C PHE A 34 1.07 19.80 5.28
N LYS A 35 1.93 19.24 4.43
CA LYS A 35 1.70 17.91 3.85
C LYS A 35 1.65 16.83 4.94
N ILE A 36 2.54 16.91 5.93
CA ILE A 36 2.56 15.96 7.06
C ILE A 36 1.30 16.13 7.90
N HIS A 37 0.95 17.37 8.26
CA HIS A 37 -0.29 17.68 8.98
C HIS A 37 -1.52 17.16 8.23
N PHE A 38 -1.57 17.36 6.91
CA PHE A 38 -2.66 16.89 6.07
C PHE A 38 -2.82 15.36 6.15
N ILE A 39 -1.73 14.60 6.06
CA ILE A 39 -1.78 13.13 6.17
C ILE A 39 -2.26 12.70 7.55
N ALA A 40 -1.78 13.36 8.61
CA ALA A 40 -2.19 13.06 9.98
C ALA A 40 -3.69 13.30 10.19
N GLU A 41 -4.22 14.45 9.78
CA GLU A 41 -5.65 14.77 9.93
C GLU A 41 -6.54 13.90 9.02
N TYR A 42 -6.08 13.58 7.81
CA TYR A 42 -6.80 12.69 6.91
C TYR A 42 -6.91 11.26 7.48
N SER A 43 -5.84 10.77 8.13
CA SER A 43 -5.86 9.45 8.77
C SER A 43 -6.87 9.35 9.93
N LYS A 44 -7.27 10.49 10.52
CA LYS A 44 -8.33 10.59 11.54
C LYS A 44 -9.73 10.63 10.93
N GLY A 45 -9.87 10.57 9.61
CA GLY A 45 -11.15 10.56 8.90
C GLY A 45 -11.69 11.93 8.46
N LYS A 46 -10.90 13.01 8.59
CA LYS A 46 -11.30 14.32 8.06
C LYS A 46 -11.19 14.37 6.54
N THR A 47 -12.11 15.09 5.89
CA THR A 47 -12.08 15.27 4.43
C THR A 47 -11.05 16.31 4.01
N SER A 48 -10.54 16.21 2.78
CA SER A 48 -9.54 17.14 2.24
C SER A 48 -10.00 18.61 2.33
N LYS A 49 -11.29 18.86 2.14
CA LYS A 49 -11.89 20.21 2.23
C LYS A 49 -11.73 20.78 3.65
N VAL A 50 -12.17 20.04 4.66
CA VAL A 50 -12.14 20.46 6.07
C VAL A 50 -10.72 20.75 6.55
N ILE A 51 -9.76 19.90 6.17
CA ILE A 51 -8.35 20.07 6.55
C ILE A 51 -7.77 21.38 5.98
N PHE A 52 -8.18 21.75 4.77
CA PHE A 52 -7.74 23.01 4.15
C PHE A 52 -8.43 24.23 4.77
N GLU A 53 -9.73 24.14 5.12
CA GLU A 53 -10.45 25.20 5.84
C GLU A 53 -9.83 25.46 7.22
N GLU A 54 -9.58 24.40 7.99
CA GLU A 54 -8.94 24.48 9.31
C GLU A 54 -7.51 25.06 9.23
N ALA A 55 -6.83 24.85 8.10
CA ALA A 55 -5.52 25.41 7.83
C ALA A 55 -5.56 26.85 7.27
N GLY A 56 -6.73 27.48 7.26
CA GLY A 56 -6.91 28.88 6.85
C GLY A 56 -6.83 29.09 5.34
N PHE A 57 -7.13 28.06 4.54
CA PHE A 57 -7.26 28.21 3.09
C PHE A 57 -8.72 28.53 2.72
N ASP A 58 -8.88 29.50 1.83
CA ASP A 58 -10.15 29.75 1.17
C ASP A 58 -10.39 28.68 0.09
N VAL A 59 -11.32 27.76 0.38
CA VAL A 59 -11.63 26.59 -0.47
C VAL A 59 -12.25 27.00 -1.80
N ASP A 60 -13.04 28.07 -1.81
CA ASP A 60 -13.72 28.54 -3.02
C ASP A 60 -12.71 29.15 -4.00
N VAL A 61 -11.73 29.89 -3.46
CA VAL A 61 -10.61 30.45 -4.25
C VAL A 61 -9.66 29.36 -4.74
N LEU A 62 -9.32 28.37 -3.91
CA LEU A 62 -8.45 27.27 -4.34
C LEU A 62 -9.13 26.34 -5.36
N GLY A 63 -10.42 26.10 -5.17
CA GLY A 63 -11.23 25.14 -5.86
C GLY A 63 -11.05 23.70 -5.35
N VAL A 64 -12.19 23.04 -5.10
CA VAL A 64 -12.27 21.66 -4.56
C VAL A 64 -11.41 20.67 -5.35
N ARG A 65 -11.48 20.70 -6.69
CA ARG A 65 -10.66 19.81 -7.53
C ARG A 65 -9.16 19.96 -7.30
N ARG A 66 -8.65 21.17 -7.00
CA ARG A 66 -7.23 21.39 -6.74
C ARG A 66 -6.81 20.79 -5.40
N ILE A 67 -7.66 20.96 -4.38
CA ILE A 67 -7.47 20.40 -3.04
C ILE A 67 -7.43 18.86 -3.10
N ASP A 68 -8.40 18.25 -3.76
CA ASP A 68 -8.45 16.79 -3.88
C ASP A 68 -7.26 16.23 -4.66
N CYS A 69 -6.88 16.88 -5.77
CA CYS A 69 -5.70 16.48 -6.53
C CYS A 69 -4.41 16.57 -5.69
N ALA A 70 -4.29 17.61 -4.86
CA ALA A 70 -3.14 17.76 -3.96
C ALA A 70 -3.13 16.66 -2.90
N GLY A 71 -4.28 16.43 -2.25
CA GLY A 71 -4.45 15.39 -1.23
C GLY A 71 -4.16 13.99 -1.77
N THR A 72 -4.75 13.61 -2.91
CA THR A 72 -4.50 12.33 -3.57
C THR A 72 -3.02 12.12 -3.87
N ARG A 73 -2.33 13.15 -4.38
CA ARG A 73 -0.90 13.09 -4.68
C ARG A 73 -0.06 12.90 -3.42
N TRP A 74 -0.38 13.59 -2.32
CA TRP A 74 0.36 13.44 -1.07
C TRP A 74 0.11 12.08 -0.41
N ARG A 75 -1.14 11.59 -0.43
CA ARG A 75 -1.47 10.24 0.06
C ARG A 75 -0.74 9.16 -0.73
N LYS A 76 -0.67 9.28 -2.05
CA LYS A 76 0.11 8.37 -2.91
C LYS A 76 1.59 8.39 -2.53
N ALA A 77 2.19 9.58 -2.47
CA ALA A 77 3.60 9.73 -2.13
C ALA A 77 3.95 9.19 -0.72
N TYR A 78 3.06 9.40 0.25
CA TYR A 78 3.19 8.86 1.60
C TYR A 78 3.05 7.33 1.65
N LYS A 79 2.14 6.75 0.86
CA LYS A 79 1.96 5.29 0.79
C LYS A 79 3.18 4.58 0.20
N GLU A 80 3.84 5.21 -0.78
CA GLU A 80 5.00 4.63 -1.47
C GLU A 80 6.30 4.73 -0.65
N ASN A 81 6.58 5.92 -0.08
CA ASN A 81 7.89 6.22 0.52
C ASN A 81 7.81 6.80 1.94
N GLY A 82 6.65 6.71 2.60
CA GLY A 82 6.43 7.26 3.93
C GLY A 82 6.61 8.78 3.99
N VAL A 83 7.06 9.28 5.14
CA VAL A 83 7.30 10.73 5.34
C VAL A 83 8.33 11.29 4.35
N LEU A 84 9.34 10.50 3.97
CA LEU A 84 10.36 10.89 2.99
C LEU A 84 9.77 11.15 1.60
N GLY A 85 8.66 10.49 1.24
CA GLY A 85 7.96 10.70 -0.01
C GLY A 85 7.27 12.06 -0.13
N LEU A 86 7.00 12.74 0.99
CA LEU A 86 6.38 14.07 1.00
C LEU A 86 7.38 15.19 0.72
N ASP A 87 8.67 14.89 0.78
CA ASP A 87 9.75 15.85 0.64
C ASP A 87 9.96 16.31 -0.81
N ASP A 88 10.49 17.51 -1.00
CA ASP A 88 10.70 18.07 -2.36
C ASP A 88 11.99 17.52 -2.97
N THR A 89 11.85 16.46 -3.77
CA THR A 89 12.96 15.73 -4.41
C THR A 89 13.75 16.55 -5.43
N ARG A 90 13.25 17.74 -5.83
CA ARG A 90 13.94 18.63 -6.78
C ARG A 90 15.22 19.26 -6.21
N ARG A 91 15.38 19.30 -4.88
CA ARG A 91 16.62 19.81 -4.24
C ARG A 91 17.82 18.88 -4.45
N ASN A 92 17.58 17.57 -4.49
CA ASN A 92 18.65 16.56 -4.54
C ASN A 92 18.84 15.96 -5.94
N ASN A 93 17.82 16.04 -6.82
CA ASN A 93 17.91 15.59 -8.20
C ASN A 93 18.30 16.73 -9.17
N SER A 94 19.43 17.41 -8.92
CA SER A 94 19.99 18.33 -9.90
C SER A 94 20.50 17.51 -11.10
N GLY A 95 19.90 17.69 -12.28
CA GLY A 95 20.12 16.90 -13.51
C GLY A 95 21.58 16.65 -13.93
N ARG A 96 22.04 17.23 -15.06
CA ARG A 96 23.33 16.86 -15.69
C ARG A 96 24.48 16.85 -14.67
N PRO A 97 25.24 15.74 -14.54
CA PRO A 97 26.37 15.66 -13.61
C PRO A 97 27.34 16.83 -13.83
N ARG A 98 27.72 17.52 -12.74
CA ARG A 98 28.79 18.52 -12.81
C ARG A 98 30.08 17.80 -13.22
N GLN A 99 30.64 18.14 -14.39
CA GLN A 99 32.01 17.73 -14.77
C GLN A 99 33.02 18.53 -13.94
N ARG A 100 33.08 18.28 -12.63
CA ARG A 100 34.18 18.75 -11.77
C ARG A 100 35.12 17.58 -11.53
N LYS A 101 36.43 17.84 -11.53
CA LYS A 101 37.41 16.86 -11.07
C LYS A 101 37.15 16.62 -9.58
N ILE A 102 36.83 15.38 -9.22
CA ILE A 102 36.56 14.95 -7.85
C ILE A 102 37.85 15.17 -7.04
N THR A 103 37.73 15.74 -5.85
CA THR A 103 38.89 15.95 -4.96
C THR A 103 39.40 14.61 -4.43
N LYS A 104 40.68 14.54 -4.03
CA LYS A 104 41.25 13.31 -3.47
C LYS A 104 40.47 12.82 -2.25
N ASP A 105 39.98 13.74 -1.43
CA ASP A 105 39.18 13.43 -0.23
C ASP A 105 37.80 12.86 -0.58
N GLU A 106 37.15 13.35 -1.64
CA GLU A 106 35.87 12.81 -2.13
C GLU A 106 36.05 11.40 -2.72
N ILE A 107 37.20 11.11 -3.34
CA ILE A 107 37.54 9.76 -3.82
C ILE A 107 37.74 8.81 -2.63
N ILE A 108 38.51 9.24 -1.61
CA ILE A 108 38.75 8.46 -0.40
C ILE A 108 37.43 8.17 0.32
N ALA A 109 36.55 9.17 0.44
CA ALA A 109 35.23 9.00 1.05
C ALA A 109 34.38 7.98 0.28
N LYS A 110 34.41 8.03 -1.06
CA LYS A 110 33.68 7.07 -1.91
C LYS A 110 34.24 5.65 -1.77
N GLN A 111 35.56 5.51 -1.75
CA GLN A 111 36.23 4.20 -1.57
C GLN A 111 35.95 3.62 -0.18
N ASN A 112 35.97 4.44 0.87
CA ASN A 112 35.65 4.01 2.23
C ASN A 112 34.18 3.53 2.35
N ALA A 113 33.24 4.23 1.72
CA ALA A 113 31.85 3.80 1.68
C ALA A 113 31.67 2.46 0.93
N GLU A 114 32.44 2.23 -0.13
CA GLU A 114 32.43 0.97 -0.87
C GLU A 114 33.05 -0.18 -0.06
N ILE A 115 34.13 0.08 0.70
CA ILE A 115 34.71 -0.87 1.64
C ILE A 115 33.68 -1.25 2.73
N GLU A 116 33.00 -0.27 3.31
CA GLU A 116 31.97 -0.50 4.34
C GLU A 116 30.80 -1.34 3.79
N TYR A 117 30.35 -1.05 2.56
CA TYR A 117 29.33 -1.83 1.88
C TYR A 117 29.77 -3.29 1.67
N LEU A 118 30.97 -3.51 1.13
CA LEU A 118 31.50 -4.87 0.91
C LEU A 118 31.70 -5.62 2.23
N MET A 119 32.10 -4.94 3.30
CA MET A 119 32.19 -5.53 4.64
C MET A 119 30.82 -6.01 5.15
N ALA A 120 29.78 -5.19 4.96
CA ALA A 120 28.41 -5.56 5.34
C ALA A 120 27.88 -6.75 4.50
N GLU A 121 28.19 -6.80 3.21
CA GLU A 121 27.83 -7.93 2.33
C GLU A 121 28.50 -9.23 2.78
N VAL A 122 29.81 -9.18 3.08
CA VAL A 122 30.55 -10.33 3.61
C VAL A 122 30.00 -10.78 4.97
N GLU A 123 29.61 -9.86 5.84
CA GLU A 123 29.00 -10.18 7.13
C GLU A 123 27.63 -10.88 6.95
N LEU A 124 26.81 -10.40 6.00
CA LEU A 124 25.54 -11.02 5.65
C LEU A 124 25.74 -12.45 5.12
N LEU A 125 26.70 -12.64 4.22
CA LEU A 125 27.05 -13.96 3.69
C LEU A 125 27.51 -14.92 4.79
N LYS A 126 28.33 -14.45 5.75
CA LYS A 126 28.72 -15.24 6.92
C LYS A 126 27.52 -15.63 7.80
N LYS A 127 26.56 -14.72 8.01
CA LYS A 127 25.33 -15.01 8.77
C LYS A 127 24.47 -16.05 8.05
N LEU A 128 24.32 -15.94 6.73
CA LEU A 128 23.61 -16.93 5.91
C LEU A 128 24.30 -18.29 5.98
N GLU A 129 25.63 -18.34 5.85
CA GLU A 129 26.39 -19.58 5.95
C GLU A 129 26.27 -20.22 7.35
N LEU A 130 26.30 -19.42 8.42
CA LEU A 130 26.05 -19.90 9.78
C LEU A 130 24.64 -20.47 9.94
N HIS A 131 23.63 -19.82 9.37
CA HIS A 131 22.26 -20.35 9.35
C HIS A 131 22.16 -21.64 8.54
N GLU A 132 22.80 -21.74 7.38
CA GLU A 132 22.88 -22.97 6.59
C GLU A 132 23.61 -24.10 7.33
N ARG A 133 24.69 -23.79 8.06
CA ARG A 133 25.41 -24.74 8.93
C ARG A 133 24.55 -25.19 10.11
N GLN A 134 23.73 -24.31 10.67
CA GLN A 134 22.74 -24.65 11.72
C GLN A 134 21.62 -25.54 11.16
N VAL A 135 21.17 -25.31 9.93
CA VAL A 135 20.20 -26.15 9.21
C VAL A 135 20.77 -27.55 8.96
N LYS A 136 22.03 -27.65 8.51
CA LYS A 136 22.71 -28.93 8.21
C LYS A 136 22.98 -29.81 9.44
N LYS A 137 23.02 -29.27 10.66
CA LYS A 137 23.29 -30.01 11.91
C LYS A 137 22.06 -30.65 12.58
N GLY A 138 20.88 -30.64 11.95
CA GLY A 138 19.75 -31.45 12.41
C GLY A 138 18.99 -30.91 13.65
N LYS A 139 18.84 -29.59 13.79
CA LYS A 139 17.94 -28.98 14.80
C LYS A 139 17.01 -27.91 14.20
N LEU A 140 16.24 -28.29 13.18
CA LEU A 140 15.01 -27.59 12.84
C LEU A 140 13.85 -28.57 12.99
N VAL A 141 13.00 -28.33 13.99
CA VAL A 141 11.76 -29.09 14.15
C VAL A 141 10.93 -28.82 12.90
N ALA A 142 10.40 -29.86 12.23
CA ALA A 142 9.65 -29.72 10.97
C ALA A 142 8.56 -28.62 11.06
N ALA A 143 7.94 -28.46 12.23
CA ALA A 143 7.00 -27.38 12.53
C ALA A 143 7.56 -25.96 12.33
N GLN A 144 8.80 -25.69 12.71
CA GLN A 144 9.46 -24.39 12.55
C GLN A 144 9.77 -24.10 11.08
N ALA A 145 10.25 -25.10 10.34
CA ALA A 145 10.45 -25.00 8.89
C ALA A 145 9.11 -24.70 8.18
N PHE A 146 8.02 -25.37 8.57
CA PHE A 146 6.71 -25.09 8.01
C PHE A 146 6.18 -23.68 8.34
N MET A 147 6.46 -23.14 9.54
CA MET A 147 6.10 -21.75 9.88
C MET A 147 6.90 -20.73 9.07
N LEU A 148 8.19 -20.98 8.85
CA LEU A 148 9.06 -20.11 8.04
C LEU A 148 8.61 -20.10 6.57
N ILE A 149 8.31 -21.29 6.01
CA ILE A 149 7.78 -21.39 4.63
C ILE A 149 6.47 -20.61 4.52
N LYS A 150 5.58 -20.71 5.51
CA LYS A 150 4.32 -19.94 5.54
C LYS A 150 4.57 -18.44 5.60
N SER A 151 5.50 -17.95 6.43
CA SER A 151 5.78 -16.52 6.53
C SER A 151 6.37 -15.96 5.23
N ILE A 152 7.25 -16.71 4.57
CA ILE A 152 7.84 -16.35 3.28
C ILE A 152 6.76 -16.29 2.18
N VAL A 153 5.92 -17.32 2.08
CA VAL A 153 4.82 -17.36 1.09
C VAL A 153 3.85 -16.20 1.29
N ASN A 154 3.50 -15.89 2.54
CA ASN A 154 2.61 -14.77 2.86
C ASN A 154 3.24 -13.41 2.53
N LYS A 155 4.55 -13.23 2.77
CA LYS A 155 5.26 -11.98 2.51
C LYS A 155 5.49 -11.74 1.02
N LEU A 156 5.72 -12.80 0.25
CA LEU A 156 6.01 -12.71 -1.19
C LEU A 156 4.76 -12.89 -2.06
N HIS A 157 3.63 -13.30 -1.50
CA HIS A 157 2.38 -13.61 -2.22
C HIS A 157 2.53 -14.64 -3.35
N LEU A 158 3.50 -15.56 -3.24
CA LEU A 158 3.80 -16.58 -4.25
C LEU A 158 3.44 -17.98 -3.74
N ASN A 159 2.24 -18.47 -4.06
CA ASN A 159 1.81 -19.82 -3.67
C ASN A 159 2.51 -20.93 -4.49
N ASN A 160 3.06 -20.60 -5.66
CA ASN A 160 3.63 -21.58 -6.59
C ASN A 160 5.03 -22.06 -6.16
N VAL A 161 5.71 -21.33 -5.27
CA VAL A 161 7.09 -21.66 -4.82
C VAL A 161 7.15 -22.65 -3.65
N ILE A 162 6.00 -23.06 -3.10
CA ILE A 162 5.91 -23.95 -1.93
C ILE A 162 6.70 -25.25 -2.15
N LYS A 163 6.65 -25.83 -3.36
CA LYS A 163 7.38 -27.07 -3.69
C LYS A 163 8.90 -26.87 -3.59
N GLN A 164 9.42 -25.78 -4.14
CA GLN A 164 10.84 -25.45 -4.11
C GLN A 164 11.31 -25.16 -2.68
N LEU A 165 10.52 -24.38 -1.92
CA LEU A 165 10.82 -24.05 -0.53
C LEU A 165 10.84 -25.29 0.39
N CYS A 166 9.90 -26.23 0.19
CA CYS A 166 9.88 -27.49 0.93
C CYS A 166 11.12 -28.34 0.62
N ASN A 167 11.52 -28.41 -0.66
CA ASN A 167 12.71 -29.15 -1.08
C ASN A 167 14.00 -28.55 -0.50
N VAL A 168 14.14 -27.21 -0.52
CA VAL A 168 15.29 -26.49 0.05
C VAL A 168 15.36 -26.69 1.57
N ALA A 169 14.22 -26.65 2.25
CA ALA A 169 14.14 -26.86 3.69
C ALA A 169 14.23 -28.34 4.12
N GLY A 170 14.34 -29.29 3.17
CA GLY A 170 14.45 -30.72 3.46
C GLY A 170 13.19 -31.34 4.09
N VAL A 171 12.02 -30.76 3.85
CA VAL A 171 10.74 -31.20 4.43
C VAL A 171 9.74 -31.62 3.35
N SER A 172 8.85 -32.57 3.66
CA SER A 172 7.87 -33.04 2.68
C SER A 172 6.76 -32.02 2.46
N ARG A 173 6.37 -31.84 1.19
CA ARG A 173 5.24 -30.98 0.80
C ARG A 173 3.93 -31.43 1.44
N SER A 174 3.72 -32.74 1.56
CA SER A 174 2.55 -33.32 2.24
C SER A 174 2.56 -33.02 3.74
N GLY A 175 3.72 -33.08 4.40
CA GLY A 175 3.90 -32.68 5.79
C GLY A 175 3.57 -31.21 6.03
N TYR A 176 3.98 -30.32 5.12
CA TYR A 176 3.66 -28.90 5.18
C TYR A 176 2.14 -28.64 5.16
N TYR A 177 1.42 -29.21 4.19
CA TYR A 177 -0.04 -29.01 4.12
C TYR A 177 -0.77 -29.66 5.30
N ASN A 178 -0.32 -30.81 5.80
CA ASN A 178 -0.88 -31.44 7.00
C ASN A 178 -0.66 -30.57 8.25
N TYR A 179 0.51 -29.93 8.36
CA TYR A 179 0.81 -28.98 9.42
C TYR A 179 -0.05 -27.71 9.35
N LEU A 180 -0.27 -27.16 8.15
CA LEU A 180 -1.19 -26.04 7.96
C LEU A 180 -2.63 -26.42 8.35
N LYS A 181 -3.07 -27.62 7.97
CA LYS A 181 -4.40 -28.15 8.28
C LYS A 181 -4.62 -28.34 9.78
N SER A 182 -3.60 -28.80 10.51
CA SER A 182 -3.67 -29.00 11.97
C SER A 182 -3.66 -27.67 12.77
N LYS A 183 -3.19 -26.56 12.18
CA LYS A 183 -3.15 -25.23 12.80
C LYS A 183 -4.40 -24.36 12.57
N LYS A 184 -5.58 -24.96 12.32
CA LYS A 184 -6.91 -24.33 12.20
C LYS A 184 -7.26 -23.59 10.89
N LEU A 185 -6.92 -24.14 9.73
CA LEU A 185 -7.61 -23.80 8.46
C LEU A 185 -7.87 -25.10 7.69
N GLY A 186 -8.97 -25.78 8.04
CA GLY A 186 -9.43 -26.93 7.28
C GLY A 186 -9.93 -26.48 5.91
N GLN A 187 -9.28 -26.90 4.83
CA GLN A 187 -9.84 -26.75 3.50
C GLN A 187 -11.10 -27.61 3.42
N SER A 188 -12.26 -26.96 3.24
CA SER A 188 -13.52 -27.62 2.91
C SER A 188 -13.70 -27.54 1.40
N MET A 189 -13.75 -28.68 0.73
CA MET A 189 -14.10 -28.78 -0.68
C MET A 189 -15.40 -29.55 -0.77
N SER A 190 -16.37 -29.02 -1.51
CA SER A 190 -17.57 -29.76 -1.87
C SER A 190 -17.19 -30.95 -2.76
N ARG A 191 -18.05 -31.99 -2.80
CA ARG A 191 -17.85 -33.12 -3.74
C ARG A 191 -17.85 -32.57 -5.18
N ARG A 192 -17.04 -33.16 -6.05
CA ARG A 192 -16.97 -32.79 -7.47
C ARG A 192 -18.39 -32.81 -8.07
N ARG A 193 -18.78 -31.73 -8.75
CA ARG A 193 -20.13 -31.43 -9.28
C ARG A 193 -21.19 -30.96 -8.26
N ASN A 194 -20.81 -30.59 -7.03
CA ASN A 194 -21.70 -29.89 -6.10
C ASN A 194 -21.42 -28.37 -6.11
N CYS A 195 -22.24 -27.61 -6.86
CA CYS A 195 -22.10 -26.15 -6.99
C CYS A 195 -22.86 -25.35 -5.91
N TRP A 196 -23.76 -25.98 -5.14
CA TRP A 196 -24.59 -25.30 -4.14
C TRP A 196 -23.77 -24.52 -3.11
N ASP A 197 -22.63 -25.08 -2.69
CA ASP A 197 -21.72 -24.43 -1.73
C ASP A 197 -20.99 -23.21 -2.32
N ASN A 198 -20.84 -23.17 -3.65
CA ASN A 198 -20.17 -22.06 -4.36
C ASN A 198 -21.18 -21.02 -4.89
N ALA A 199 -22.46 -21.37 -4.98
CA ALA A 199 -23.50 -20.53 -5.56
C ALA A 199 -23.57 -19.10 -4.96
N PRO A 200 -23.40 -18.88 -3.64
CA PRO A 200 -23.36 -17.52 -3.09
C PRO A 200 -22.18 -16.68 -3.61
N GLN A 201 -21.01 -17.29 -3.78
CA GLN A 201 -19.83 -16.60 -4.31
C GLN A 201 -20.00 -16.33 -5.81
N GLU A 202 -20.53 -17.29 -6.57
CA GLU A 202 -20.82 -17.12 -8.00
C GLU A 202 -21.82 -16.00 -8.25
N SER A 203 -22.91 -15.95 -7.47
CA SER A 203 -23.90 -14.87 -7.54
C SER A 203 -23.27 -13.52 -7.23
N PHE A 204 -22.45 -13.41 -6.18
CA PHE A 204 -21.73 -12.19 -5.85
C PHE A 204 -20.86 -11.70 -7.02
N PHE A 205 -20.02 -12.58 -7.58
CA PHE A 205 -19.12 -12.21 -8.66
C PHE A 205 -19.84 -11.97 -9.99
N GLY A 206 -21.00 -12.61 -10.22
CA GLY A 206 -21.88 -12.33 -11.34
C GLY A 206 -22.40 -10.90 -11.28
N HIS A 207 -23.08 -10.55 -10.18
CA HIS A 207 -23.59 -9.19 -9.96
C HIS A 207 -22.50 -8.14 -10.05
N MET A 208 -21.33 -8.41 -9.43
CA MET A 208 -20.20 -7.49 -9.50
C MET A 208 -19.80 -7.19 -10.94
N LYS A 209 -19.63 -8.21 -11.78
CA LYS A 209 -19.22 -8.03 -13.17
C LYS A 209 -20.27 -7.34 -14.03
N ASP A 210 -21.55 -7.51 -13.70
CA ASP A 210 -22.65 -6.86 -14.41
C ASP A 210 -22.81 -5.38 -14.01
N GLU A 211 -22.54 -5.07 -12.74
CA GLU A 211 -22.76 -3.75 -12.15
C GLU A 211 -21.53 -2.82 -12.29
N ILE A 212 -20.30 -3.36 -12.38
CA ILE A 212 -19.08 -2.56 -12.56
C ILE A 212 -18.65 -2.46 -14.03
N ASN A 213 -18.24 -1.26 -14.47
CA ASN A 213 -17.66 -1.07 -15.81
C ASN A 213 -16.15 -1.36 -15.85
N TYR A 214 -15.76 -2.59 -15.51
CA TYR A 214 -14.34 -2.97 -15.45
C TYR A 214 -13.65 -2.94 -16.82
N LYS A 215 -14.42 -2.98 -17.92
CA LYS A 215 -13.89 -2.96 -19.30
C LYS A 215 -13.35 -1.60 -19.71
N SER A 216 -13.76 -0.51 -19.06
CA SER A 216 -13.24 0.83 -19.33
C SER A 216 -11.95 1.15 -18.57
N CYS A 217 -11.53 0.29 -17.64
CA CYS A 217 -10.34 0.53 -16.83
C CYS A 217 -9.08 0.44 -17.69
N SER A 218 -8.22 1.45 -17.60
CA SER A 218 -6.97 1.55 -18.36
C SER A 218 -5.74 1.09 -17.56
N SER A 219 -5.92 0.80 -16.26
CA SER A 219 -4.85 0.36 -15.37
C SER A 219 -5.34 -0.65 -14.34
N LEU A 220 -4.41 -1.46 -13.82
CA LEU A 220 -4.70 -2.38 -12.71
C LEU A 220 -5.15 -1.63 -11.45
N GLU A 221 -4.58 -0.44 -11.20
CA GLU A 221 -4.90 0.38 -10.04
C GLU A 221 -6.33 0.90 -10.09
N GLU A 222 -6.81 1.33 -11.26
CA GLU A 222 -8.19 1.74 -11.49
C GLU A 222 -9.17 0.58 -11.32
N LEU A 223 -8.80 -0.62 -11.80
CA LEU A 223 -9.58 -1.82 -11.60
C LEU A 223 -9.68 -2.21 -10.11
N GLN A 224 -8.57 -2.12 -9.37
CA GLN A 224 -8.56 -2.39 -7.93
C GLN A 224 -9.49 -1.43 -7.18
N LEU A 225 -9.40 -0.13 -7.45
CA LEU A 225 -10.27 0.87 -6.83
C LEU A 225 -11.74 0.60 -7.12
N MET A 226 -12.08 0.28 -8.38
CA MET A 226 -13.46 -0.04 -8.76
C MET A 226 -13.99 -1.30 -8.06
N ILE A 227 -13.13 -2.31 -7.86
CA ILE A 227 -13.48 -3.52 -7.11
C ILE A 227 -13.66 -3.20 -5.62
N ASP A 228 -12.75 -2.43 -5.02
CA ASP A 228 -12.81 -2.03 -3.61
C ASP A 228 -14.10 -1.23 -3.32
N ASP A 229 -14.42 -0.24 -4.17
CA ASP A 229 -15.63 0.57 -4.06
C ASP A 229 -16.90 -0.29 -4.14
N TYR A 230 -16.93 -1.27 -5.06
CA TYR A 230 -18.07 -2.18 -5.18
C TYR A 230 -18.20 -3.10 -3.97
N ILE A 231 -17.09 -3.61 -3.42
CA ILE A 231 -17.09 -4.44 -2.22
C ILE A 231 -17.66 -3.66 -1.03
N ASP A 232 -17.26 -2.40 -0.86
CA ASP A 232 -17.76 -1.54 0.21
C ASP A 232 -19.26 -1.25 0.05
N TYR A 233 -19.71 -0.90 -1.17
CA TYR A 233 -21.13 -0.73 -1.48
C TYR A 233 -21.94 -2.00 -1.16
N TYR A 234 -21.50 -3.17 -1.65
CA TYR A 234 -22.21 -4.43 -1.46
C TYR A 234 -22.34 -4.79 0.03
N ASN A 235 -21.29 -4.55 0.83
CA ASN A 235 -21.25 -4.95 2.23
C ASN A 235 -21.98 -3.98 3.17
N ASN A 236 -21.89 -2.68 2.89
CA ASN A 236 -22.31 -1.63 3.82
C ASN A 236 -23.62 -0.92 3.42
N GLU A 237 -23.96 -0.92 2.12
CA GLU A 237 -25.09 -0.13 1.59
C GLU A 237 -26.17 -0.99 0.93
N ARG A 238 -25.79 -2.10 0.28
CA ARG A 238 -26.74 -2.97 -0.45
C ARG A 238 -27.58 -3.83 0.51
N CYS A 239 -28.84 -3.48 0.69
CA CYS A 239 -29.80 -4.31 1.42
C CYS A 239 -30.22 -5.54 0.61
N GLN A 240 -30.22 -6.72 1.23
CA GLN A 240 -30.63 -7.96 0.58
C GLN A 240 -31.94 -8.49 1.13
N TRP A 241 -32.87 -8.85 0.23
CA TRP A 241 -34.17 -9.42 0.61
C TRP A 241 -34.02 -10.68 1.47
N ASN A 242 -33.10 -11.56 1.10
CA ASN A 242 -32.83 -12.80 1.83
C ASN A 242 -32.15 -12.58 3.19
N LEU A 243 -31.62 -11.38 3.45
CA LEU A 243 -31.01 -10.99 4.73
C LEU A 243 -31.95 -10.09 5.55
N LYS A 244 -33.28 -10.30 5.45
CA LYS A 244 -34.28 -9.47 6.15
C LYS A 244 -34.17 -7.97 5.80
N LYS A 245 -33.76 -7.65 4.57
CA LYS A 245 -33.49 -6.28 4.10
C LYS A 245 -32.36 -5.57 4.85
N LEU A 246 -31.45 -6.33 5.46
CA LEU A 246 -30.21 -5.80 6.02
C LEU A 246 -29.08 -5.88 5.01
N THR A 247 -28.04 -5.09 5.26
CA THR A 247 -26.76 -5.20 4.55
C THR A 247 -25.97 -6.39 5.11
N PRO A 248 -25.08 -7.01 4.32
CA PRO A 248 -24.28 -8.15 4.78
C PRO A 248 -23.58 -7.91 6.12
N VAL A 249 -23.00 -6.72 6.32
CA VAL A 249 -22.32 -6.36 7.57
C VAL A 249 -23.30 -6.24 8.73
N LYS A 250 -24.46 -5.57 8.53
CA LYS A 250 -25.48 -5.45 9.57
C LYS A 250 -26.03 -6.82 9.99
N TYR A 251 -26.30 -7.68 9.02
CA TYR A 251 -26.77 -9.04 9.28
C TYR A 251 -25.74 -9.88 10.04
N ARG A 252 -24.46 -9.82 9.64
CA ARG A 252 -23.35 -10.50 10.35
C ARG A 252 -23.23 -10.01 11.80
N ASN A 253 -23.26 -8.71 12.02
CA ASN A 253 -23.13 -8.14 13.37
C ASN A 253 -24.30 -8.53 14.27
N GLN A 254 -25.52 -8.62 13.72
CA GLN A 254 -26.68 -9.11 14.46
C GLN A 254 -26.49 -10.57 14.89
N LEU A 255 -26.02 -11.45 13.98
CA LEU A 255 -25.76 -12.86 14.31
C LEU A 255 -24.65 -13.05 15.34
N LEU A 256 -23.63 -12.19 15.35
CA LEU A 256 -22.53 -12.25 16.32
C LEU A 256 -22.92 -11.71 17.71
N ALA A 257 -23.95 -10.87 17.77
CA ALA A 257 -24.52 -10.35 19.01
C ALA A 257 -25.64 -11.25 19.58
N SER A 258 -26.01 -12.32 18.87
CA SER A 258 -27.01 -13.33 19.24
C SER A 258 -26.35 -14.52 19.92
#